data_AF-A0A843GVL8-F1
#
_entry.id   AF-A0A843GVL8-F1
#
_cell.length_a   1.000
_cell.length_b   1.000
_cell.length_c   1.000
_cell.angle_alpha   90.00
_cell.angle_beta   90.00
_cell.angle_gamma   90.00
#
_symmetry.space_group_name_H-M   'P 1'
#
loop_
_entity.id
_entity.type
_entity.pdbx_description
1 polymer ?
#
loop_
_entity_poly.entity_id
_entity_poly.type
_entity_poly.pdbx_seq_one_letter_code
_entity_poly.pdbx_strand_id
1 'polypeptide(L)'
;MANDNPTVRYQLLNKDELMYMVQYIFLKLKGSPLNVNSTYTISRDDVNERIVLTDDQGATSYISYSDFGEENVLEGVQIDGTDLSITNKKVNIPVAGASVKGVITTTTVNTMIQTALSNFERISFEKVASYSDLPVTGENGVIYLVPNSGTVPNIYDEYIWYTDSSTTPATQGYEKIGTTAIDLSGYVQHTDIYLLTNAEVTDIVDDAYDAVFNPTTP
;
A
#
# COMPACT_ATOMS: atom_id res chain seq x y z
N MET A 1 -11.04 -9.40 60.45
CA MET A 1 -10.03 -9.85 59.49
C MET A 1 -10.31 -11.33 59.24
N ALA A 2 -10.86 -11.66 58.06
CA ALA A 2 -11.23 -13.03 57.73
C ALA A 2 -9.96 -13.83 57.40
N ASN A 3 -9.87 -15.02 57.97
CA ASN A 3 -8.77 -15.96 57.77
C ASN A 3 -9.10 -16.81 56.54
N ASP A 4 -8.63 -16.40 55.37
CA ASP A 4 -8.74 -17.20 54.14
C ASP A 4 -7.74 -18.36 54.20
N ASN A 5 -8.25 -19.52 54.61
CA ASN A 5 -7.50 -20.77 54.53
C ASN A 5 -7.67 -21.30 53.09
N PRO A 6 -6.59 -21.43 52.29
CA PRO A 6 -6.72 -21.84 50.90
C PRO A 6 -7.31 -23.25 50.81
N THR A 7 -8.48 -23.36 50.20
CA THR A 7 -9.16 -24.64 49.95
C THR A 7 -8.37 -25.41 48.89
N VAL A 8 -7.49 -26.30 49.30
CA VAL A 8 -6.84 -27.26 48.40
C VAL A 8 -7.92 -28.17 47.82
N ARG A 9 -8.24 -28.03 46.53
CA ARG A 9 -9.16 -28.92 45.82
C ARG A 9 -8.38 -30.13 45.33
N TYR A 10 -8.56 -31.28 45.96
CA TYR A 10 -8.03 -32.55 45.45
C TYR A 10 -8.84 -32.97 44.21
N GLN A 11 -8.19 -33.12 43.06
CA GLN A 11 -8.78 -33.81 41.92
C GLN A 11 -8.68 -35.32 42.15
N LEU A 12 -9.80 -36.02 41.98
CA LEU A 12 -9.82 -37.48 41.99
C LEU A 12 -9.26 -37.99 40.67
N LEU A 13 -8.24 -38.85 40.74
CA LEU A 13 -7.69 -39.52 39.56
C LEU A 13 -8.74 -40.46 38.96
N ASN A 14 -8.84 -40.49 37.62
CA ASN A 14 -9.63 -41.49 36.93
C ASN A 14 -8.91 -42.86 36.95
N LYS A 15 -9.61 -43.93 36.54
CA LYS A 15 -9.08 -45.31 36.61
C LYS A 15 -7.80 -45.50 35.81
N ASP A 16 -7.68 -44.86 34.66
CA ASP A 16 -6.54 -45.03 33.76
C ASP A 16 -5.33 -44.23 34.26
N GLU A 17 -5.57 -43.03 34.78
CA GLU A 17 -4.55 -42.22 35.48
C GLU A 17 -4.02 -42.93 36.73
N LEU A 18 -4.92 -43.54 37.52
CA LEU A 18 -4.54 -44.34 38.68
C LEU A 18 -3.71 -45.56 38.27
N MET A 19 -4.10 -46.26 37.20
CA MET A 19 -3.37 -47.43 36.69
C MET A 19 -1.98 -47.04 36.17
N TYR A 20 -1.87 -45.93 35.45
CA TYR A 20 -0.59 -45.41 34.94
C TYR A 20 0.35 -45.04 36.09
N MET A 21 -0.15 -44.30 37.08
CA MET A 21 0.62 -43.93 38.27
C MET A 21 1.11 -45.16 39.03
N VAL A 22 0.24 -46.15 39.24
CA VAL A 22 0.58 -47.41 39.92
C VAL A 22 1.64 -48.19 39.13
N GLN A 23 1.50 -48.30 37.81
CA GLN A 23 2.46 -49.00 36.97
C GLN A 23 3.83 -48.30 36.93
N TYR A 24 3.85 -46.98 36.92
CA TYR A 24 5.08 -46.18 36.99
C TYR A 24 5.79 -46.35 38.33
N ILE A 25 5.03 -46.33 39.44
CA ILE A 25 5.55 -46.66 40.78
C ILE A 25 6.23 -48.04 40.74
N PHE A 26 5.53 -49.07 40.24
CA PHE A 26 6.12 -50.41 40.12
C PHE A 26 7.37 -50.46 39.24
N LEU A 27 7.47 -49.64 38.19
CA LEU A 27 8.67 -49.57 37.35
C LEU A 27 9.86 -48.93 38.08
N LYS A 28 9.63 -47.88 38.87
CA LYS A 28 10.69 -47.28 39.71
C LYS A 28 11.15 -48.21 40.83
N LEU A 29 10.27 -49.08 41.32
CA LEU A 29 10.59 -50.13 42.29
C LEU A 29 11.37 -51.32 41.67
N LYS A 30 11.37 -51.47 40.33
CA LYS A 30 12.05 -52.58 39.62
C LYS A 30 13.58 -52.43 39.47
N GLY A 31 14.19 -51.41 40.07
CA GLY A 31 15.66 -51.25 40.09
C GLY A 31 16.39 -52.36 40.87
N SER A 32 15.68 -53.18 41.64
CA SER A 32 16.30 -54.27 42.39
C SER A 32 16.28 -55.57 41.57
N PRO A 33 17.44 -56.17 41.25
CA PRO A 33 17.46 -57.50 40.67
C PRO A 33 16.88 -58.46 41.72
N LEU A 34 15.82 -59.16 41.32
CA LEU A 34 15.15 -60.26 42.02
C LEU A 34 13.87 -59.86 42.78
N ASN A 35 12.96 -60.82 42.75
CA ASN A 35 11.69 -60.95 43.44
C ASN A 35 11.86 -60.93 44.98
N VAL A 36 12.34 -59.81 45.53
CA VAL A 36 12.38 -59.56 46.97
C VAL A 36 11.12 -58.79 47.37
N ASN A 37 10.42 -59.29 48.39
CA ASN A 37 9.35 -58.58 49.10
C ASN A 37 9.95 -57.42 49.89
N SER A 38 10.59 -56.46 49.21
CA SER A 38 11.09 -55.24 49.84
C SER A 38 9.90 -54.39 50.24
N THR A 39 9.83 -54.06 51.53
CA THR A 39 8.80 -53.14 52.03
C THR A 39 9.28 -51.72 51.79
N TYR A 40 8.49 -50.93 51.08
CA TYR A 40 8.80 -49.52 50.86
C TYR A 40 7.94 -48.66 51.79
N THR A 41 8.58 -47.72 52.46
CA THR A 41 7.87 -46.62 53.14
C THR A 41 7.56 -45.55 52.11
N ILE A 42 6.27 -45.24 51.95
CA ILE A 42 5.80 -44.13 51.12
C ILE A 42 5.62 -42.92 52.04
N SER A 43 6.31 -41.84 51.73
CA SER A 43 6.15 -40.56 52.41
C SER A 43 6.00 -39.42 51.40
N ARG A 44 5.43 -38.31 51.87
CA ARG A 44 5.32 -37.09 51.08
C ARG A 44 6.44 -36.14 51.49
N ASP A 45 7.13 -35.60 50.50
CA ASP A 45 8.02 -34.46 50.67
C ASP A 45 7.23 -33.21 50.23
N ASP A 46 6.65 -32.53 51.22
CA ASP A 46 5.83 -31.34 51.00
C ASP A 46 6.66 -30.15 50.48
N VAL A 47 7.98 -30.13 50.74
CA VAL A 47 8.86 -29.02 50.35
C VAL A 47 9.15 -29.08 48.86
N ASN A 48 9.38 -30.28 48.33
CA ASN A 48 9.72 -30.49 46.93
C ASN A 48 8.54 -31.08 46.11
N GLU A 49 7.34 -31.09 46.69
CA GLU A 49 6.09 -31.54 46.05
C GLU A 49 6.18 -32.92 45.37
N ARG A 50 6.82 -33.88 46.06
CA ARG A 50 7.12 -35.21 45.50
C ARG A 50 6.77 -36.34 46.46
N ILE A 51 6.62 -37.54 45.91
CA ILE A 51 6.51 -38.78 46.68
C ILE A 51 7.92 -39.34 46.87
N VAL A 52 8.24 -39.72 48.11
CA VAL A 52 9.49 -40.39 48.47
C VAL A 52 9.18 -41.85 48.76
N LEU A 53 9.89 -42.74 48.07
CA LEU A 53 9.86 -44.17 48.27
C LEU A 53 11.18 -44.57 48.94
N THR A 54 11.14 -45.02 50.19
CA THR A 54 12.34 -45.49 50.90
C THR A 54 12.27 -46.99 51.06
N ASP A 55 13.29 -47.72 50.60
CA ASP A 55 13.37 -49.16 50.80
C ASP A 55 13.74 -49.52 52.26
N ASP A 56 13.74 -50.81 52.57
CA ASP A 56 14.06 -51.36 53.89
C ASP A 56 15.56 -51.30 54.22
N GLN A 57 16.42 -50.89 53.27
CA GLN A 57 17.83 -50.58 53.46
C GLN A 57 18.10 -49.06 53.63
N GLY A 58 17.05 -48.22 53.52
CA GLY A 58 17.13 -46.77 53.64
C GLY A 58 17.47 -46.04 52.34
N ALA A 59 17.53 -46.71 51.19
CA ALA A 59 17.72 -46.05 49.90
C ALA A 59 16.41 -45.41 49.42
N THR A 60 16.52 -44.19 48.91
CA THR A 60 15.36 -43.38 48.52
C THR A 60 15.25 -43.22 47.01
N SER A 61 14.05 -43.39 46.48
CA SER A 61 13.63 -42.99 45.13
C SER A 61 12.56 -41.90 45.20
N TYR A 62 12.50 -41.05 44.18
CA TYR A 62 11.60 -39.91 44.11
C TYR A 62 10.68 -40.01 42.91
N ILE A 63 9.44 -39.56 43.07
CA ILE A 63 8.44 -39.42 42.01
C ILE A 63 7.87 -38.00 42.09
N SER A 64 8.06 -37.22 41.03
CA SER A 64 7.68 -35.80 40.95
C SER A 64 6.64 -35.58 39.85
N TYR A 65 5.90 -34.46 39.88
CA TYR A 65 4.93 -34.13 38.82
C TYR A 65 5.54 -34.07 37.41
N SER A 66 6.80 -33.62 37.29
CA SER A 66 7.56 -33.62 36.04
C SER A 66 7.80 -35.01 35.45
N ASP A 67 7.63 -36.08 36.23
CA ASP A 67 7.71 -37.46 35.73
C ASP A 67 6.44 -37.89 34.96
N PHE A 68 5.35 -37.11 35.05
CA PHE A 68 4.02 -37.45 34.50
C PHE A 68 3.49 -36.47 33.45
N GLY A 69 4.16 -35.35 33.21
CA GLY A 69 3.80 -34.40 32.18
C GLY A 69 5.04 -33.92 31.44
N GLU A 70 5.06 -34.12 30.12
CA GLU A 70 5.78 -33.18 29.27
C GLU A 70 5.14 -31.82 29.53
N GLU A 71 5.90 -30.83 30.01
CA GLU A 71 5.42 -29.45 30.01
C GLU A 71 4.91 -29.13 28.60
N ASN A 72 3.86 -28.31 28.44
CA ASN A 72 3.51 -27.77 27.12
C ASN A 72 4.62 -26.78 26.69
N VAL A 73 5.78 -27.31 26.34
CA VAL A 73 6.96 -26.56 25.90
C VAL A 73 6.83 -26.37 24.40
N LEU A 74 6.80 -25.12 23.97
CA LEU A 74 7.06 -24.80 22.57
C LEU A 74 8.56 -25.00 22.33
N GLU A 75 8.94 -26.05 21.59
CA GLU A 75 10.35 -26.38 21.32
C GLU A 75 11.03 -25.39 20.35
N GLY A 76 10.24 -24.67 19.56
CA GLY A 76 10.74 -23.67 18.63
C GLY A 76 9.61 -22.93 17.92
N VAL A 77 9.97 -21.84 17.23
CA VAL A 77 9.07 -21.09 16.34
C VAL A 77 9.77 -20.97 15.00
N GLN A 78 9.08 -21.31 13.92
CA GLN A 78 9.57 -21.13 12.56
C GLN A 78 8.73 -20.08 11.82
N ILE A 79 9.36 -19.30 10.96
CA ILE A 79 8.71 -18.45 9.97
C ILE A 79 9.12 -18.99 8.60
N ASP A 80 8.15 -19.43 7.80
CA ASP A 80 8.37 -20.00 6.46
C ASP A 80 9.42 -21.13 6.45
N GLY A 81 9.39 -22.00 7.46
CA GLY A 81 10.30 -23.14 7.59
C GLY A 81 11.72 -22.79 8.07
N THR A 82 11.98 -21.54 8.45
CA THR A 82 13.25 -21.11 9.04
C THR A 82 13.09 -20.91 10.54
N ASP A 83 13.99 -21.50 11.34
CA ASP A 83 14.02 -21.33 12.79
C ASP A 83 14.24 -19.87 13.18
N LEU A 84 13.37 -19.36 14.05
CA LEU A 84 13.47 -18.00 14.57
C LEU A 84 14.42 -17.97 15.77
N SER A 85 15.48 -17.15 15.69
CA SER A 85 16.39 -16.92 16.81
C SER A 85 15.73 -16.04 17.88
N ILE A 86 15.48 -16.61 19.07
CA ILE A 86 14.84 -15.90 20.19
C ILE A 86 15.90 -15.13 20.99
N THR A 87 16.06 -13.85 20.71
CA THR A 87 16.97 -12.96 21.45
C THR A 87 16.31 -12.31 22.68
N ASN A 88 14.98 -12.26 22.72
CA ASN A 88 14.20 -11.82 23.87
C ASN A 88 12.87 -12.60 23.95
N LYS A 89 12.23 -12.66 25.12
CA LYS A 89 10.95 -13.37 25.32
C LYS A 89 9.73 -12.59 24.80
N LYS A 90 9.89 -11.81 23.72
CA LYS A 90 8.80 -11.02 23.12
C LYS A 90 8.65 -11.41 21.66
N VAL A 91 7.42 -11.75 21.24
CA VAL A 91 7.08 -11.87 19.82
C VAL A 91 6.68 -10.49 19.34
N ASN A 92 7.47 -9.92 18.44
CA ASN A 92 7.03 -8.73 17.70
C ASN A 92 6.05 -9.19 16.63
N ILE A 93 4.77 -8.88 16.80
CA ILE A 93 3.76 -8.99 15.73
C ILE A 93 3.60 -7.57 15.18
N PRO A 94 4.41 -7.16 14.20
CA PRO A 94 4.30 -5.82 13.66
C PRO A 94 2.91 -5.65 13.05
N VAL A 95 2.11 -4.72 13.58
CA VAL A 95 0.81 -4.33 13.00
C VAL A 95 1.01 -3.26 11.91
N ALA A 96 2.17 -3.20 11.28
CA ALA A 96 2.44 -2.30 10.18
C ALA A 96 3.41 -2.97 9.19
N GLY A 97 2.93 -3.22 7.97
CA GLY A 97 3.72 -3.84 6.91
C GLY A 97 3.54 -5.36 6.76
N ALA A 98 2.46 -5.94 7.29
CA ALA A 98 2.01 -7.22 6.77
C ALA A 98 1.84 -7.05 5.27
N SER A 99 2.60 -7.84 4.50
CA SER A 99 2.29 -8.20 3.13
C SER A 99 0.95 -8.95 3.14
N VAL A 100 -0.13 -8.25 3.48
CA VAL A 100 -1.48 -8.71 3.21
C VAL A 100 -1.50 -8.80 1.70
N LYS A 101 -1.66 -10.01 1.18
CA LYS A 101 -2.00 -10.26 -0.21
C LYS A 101 -3.19 -9.34 -0.57
N GLY A 102 -2.93 -8.18 -1.16
CA GLY A 102 -3.92 -7.14 -1.45
C GLY A 102 -3.69 -5.72 -0.87
N VAL A 103 -2.72 -5.47 0.02
CA VAL A 103 -2.37 -4.09 0.44
C VAL A 103 -1.24 -3.57 -0.44
N ILE A 104 -1.62 -2.80 -1.46
CA ILE A 104 -0.69 -2.12 -2.35
C ILE A 104 -0.15 -0.89 -1.61
N THR A 105 1.17 -0.81 -1.42
CA THR A 105 1.79 0.37 -0.81
C THR A 105 1.60 1.61 -1.69
N THR A 106 1.61 2.82 -1.12
CA THR A 106 1.57 4.06 -1.91
C THR A 106 2.69 4.11 -2.95
N THR A 107 3.87 3.60 -2.62
CA THR A 107 4.99 3.46 -3.57
C THR A 107 4.64 2.56 -4.73
N THR A 108 4.07 1.38 -4.46
CA THR A 108 3.66 0.42 -5.50
C THR A 108 2.53 0.99 -6.36
N VAL A 109 1.53 1.66 -5.76
CA VAL A 109 0.46 2.35 -6.49
C VAL A 109 1.05 3.41 -7.42
N ASN A 110 1.95 4.25 -6.90
CA ASN A 110 2.59 5.30 -7.70
C ASN A 110 3.44 4.69 -8.83
N THR A 111 4.18 3.61 -8.60
CA THR A 111 4.91 2.92 -9.66
C THR A 111 3.97 2.37 -10.73
N MET A 112 2.88 1.70 -10.35
CA MET A 112 1.91 1.17 -11.30
C MET A 112 1.25 2.28 -12.13
N ILE A 113 0.89 3.40 -11.50
CA ILE A 113 0.35 4.59 -12.19
C ILE A 113 1.38 5.16 -13.16
N GLN A 114 2.62 5.37 -12.72
CA GLN A 114 3.67 5.92 -13.57
C GLN A 114 3.99 4.99 -14.76
N THR A 115 4.01 3.67 -14.56
CA THR A 115 4.18 2.70 -15.64
C THR A 115 2.97 2.67 -16.60
N ALA A 116 1.75 2.82 -16.08
CA ALA A 116 0.57 2.92 -16.92
C ALA A 116 0.59 4.20 -17.76
N LEU A 117 1.03 5.32 -17.18
CA LEU A 117 1.13 6.62 -17.84
C LEU A 117 2.33 6.74 -18.80
N SER A 118 3.43 6.04 -18.55
CA SER A 118 4.62 6.11 -19.41
C SER A 118 4.38 5.58 -20.83
N ASN A 119 3.34 4.77 -21.01
CA ASN A 119 2.95 4.23 -22.31
C ASN A 119 1.96 5.15 -23.05
N PHE A 120 1.51 6.24 -22.44
CA PHE A 120 0.70 7.25 -23.11
C PHE A 120 1.60 8.31 -23.73
N GLU A 121 1.68 8.32 -25.05
CA GLU A 121 2.23 9.46 -25.79
C GLU A 121 1.32 10.66 -25.52
N ARG A 122 1.87 11.72 -24.92
CA ARG A 122 1.12 12.97 -24.72
C ARG A 122 1.01 13.69 -26.04
N ILE A 123 -0.21 14.11 -26.41
CA ILE A 123 -0.38 15.04 -27.52
C ILE A 123 -0.12 16.46 -27.02
N SER A 124 0.73 17.18 -27.73
CA SER A 124 0.97 18.61 -27.51
C SER A 124 0.96 19.37 -28.83
N PHE A 125 0.77 20.69 -28.77
CA PHE A 125 0.72 21.56 -29.93
C PHE A 125 1.82 22.60 -29.85
N GLU A 126 2.54 22.79 -30.94
CA GLU A 126 3.60 23.77 -31.06
C GLU A 126 3.39 24.64 -32.30
N LYS A 127 3.32 25.96 -32.14
CA LYS A 127 3.24 26.88 -33.26
C LYS A 127 4.64 27.28 -33.72
N VAL A 128 4.90 27.09 -35.02
CA VAL A 128 6.12 27.59 -35.68
C VAL A 128 5.80 28.83 -36.52
N ALA A 129 6.81 29.62 -36.89
CA ALA A 129 6.59 30.84 -37.66
C ALA A 129 6.34 30.56 -39.16
N SER A 130 6.91 29.49 -39.71
CA SER A 130 6.72 29.04 -41.09
C SER A 130 7.10 27.57 -41.24
N TYR A 131 6.84 26.98 -42.42
CA TYR A 131 7.20 25.58 -42.69
C TYR A 131 8.71 25.33 -42.59
N SER A 132 9.53 26.31 -42.97
CA SER A 132 11.00 26.21 -42.86
C SER A 132 11.53 26.28 -41.43
N ASP A 133 10.70 26.70 -40.47
CA ASP A 133 11.06 26.78 -39.06
C ASP A 133 10.71 25.49 -38.28
N LEU A 134 10.15 24.48 -38.96
CA LEU A 134 9.97 23.17 -38.37
C LEU A 134 11.34 22.56 -37.99
N PRO A 135 11.44 21.86 -36.84
CA PRO A 135 12.64 21.12 -36.47
C PRO A 135 13.10 20.17 -37.58
N VAL A 136 14.40 19.91 -37.69
CA VAL A 136 14.94 18.94 -38.68
C VAL A 136 14.35 17.54 -38.50
N THR A 137 14.01 17.19 -37.27
CA THR A 137 13.29 15.97 -36.88
C THR A 137 12.26 16.39 -35.86
N GLY A 138 10.98 16.15 -36.15
CA GLY A 138 9.91 16.49 -35.20
C GLY A 138 9.82 15.48 -34.06
N GLU A 139 9.22 15.92 -32.96
CA GLU A 139 9.01 15.10 -31.78
C GLU A 139 7.75 14.25 -31.90
N ASN A 140 7.80 13.01 -31.39
CA ASN A 140 6.63 12.14 -31.38
C ASN A 140 5.54 12.71 -30.45
N GLY A 141 4.29 12.66 -30.90
CA GLY A 141 3.16 13.24 -30.14
C GLY A 141 3.06 14.78 -30.20
N VAL A 142 3.89 15.47 -30.98
CA VAL A 142 3.75 16.92 -31.20
C VAL A 142 3.06 17.19 -32.54
N ILE A 143 1.98 17.97 -32.50
CA ILE A 143 1.33 18.54 -33.68
C ILE A 143 1.86 19.95 -33.88
N TYR A 144 2.57 20.17 -34.99
CA TYR A 144 3.10 21.47 -35.35
C TYR A 144 2.08 22.28 -36.14
N LEU A 145 1.81 23.50 -35.69
CA LEU A 145 0.92 24.46 -36.33
C LEU A 145 1.74 25.44 -37.16
N VAL A 146 1.66 25.32 -38.49
CA VAL A 146 2.35 26.17 -39.45
C VAL A 146 1.37 27.18 -40.05
N PRO A 147 1.64 28.50 -39.99
CA PRO A 147 0.77 29.50 -40.60
C PRO A 147 0.52 29.21 -42.09
N ASN A 148 -0.75 29.17 -42.48
CA ASN A 148 -1.15 29.02 -43.87
C ASN A 148 -1.50 30.42 -44.45
N SER A 149 -1.21 30.66 -45.73
CA SER A 149 -1.52 31.93 -46.42
C SER A 149 -3.00 32.09 -46.81
N GLY A 150 -3.92 31.42 -46.11
CA GLY A 150 -5.35 31.53 -46.35
C GLY A 150 -5.89 32.92 -46.02
N THR A 151 -7.08 33.21 -46.53
CA THR A 151 -7.74 34.52 -46.36
C THR A 151 -8.49 34.67 -45.04
N VAL A 152 -8.56 33.61 -44.24
CA VAL A 152 -9.25 33.58 -42.95
C VAL A 152 -8.23 33.82 -41.82
N PRO A 153 -8.53 34.66 -40.81
CA PRO A 153 -7.68 34.83 -39.64
C PRO A 153 -7.42 33.50 -38.92
N ASN A 154 -6.24 33.36 -38.29
CA ASN A 154 -5.86 32.17 -37.50
C ASN A 154 -5.96 30.84 -38.25
N ILE A 155 -5.46 30.81 -39.50
CA ILE A 155 -5.37 29.58 -40.29
C ILE A 155 -3.99 28.94 -40.16
N TYR A 156 -3.97 27.67 -39.76
CA TYR A 156 -2.75 26.90 -39.58
C TYR A 156 -2.89 25.53 -40.23
N ASP A 157 -1.88 25.11 -40.97
CA ASP A 157 -1.72 23.72 -41.37
C ASP A 157 -1.10 22.91 -40.23
N GLU A 158 -1.62 21.71 -40.02
CA GLU A 158 -1.21 20.81 -38.95
C GLU A 158 -0.28 19.74 -39.51
N TYR A 159 0.90 19.61 -38.91
CA TYR A 159 1.90 18.64 -39.31
C TYR A 159 2.29 17.74 -38.14
N ILE A 160 2.57 16.47 -38.44
CA ILE A 160 3.22 15.54 -37.52
C ILE A 160 4.50 15.02 -38.14
N TRP A 161 5.48 14.71 -37.29
CA TRP A 161 6.62 13.90 -37.73
C TRP A 161 6.25 12.43 -37.65
N TYR A 162 6.44 11.69 -38.73
CA TYR A 162 6.19 10.26 -38.74
C TYR A 162 7.37 9.49 -39.35
N THR A 163 7.51 8.25 -38.92
CA THR A 163 8.42 7.27 -39.52
C THR A 163 7.60 6.15 -40.14
N ASP A 164 7.67 6.02 -41.47
CA ASP A 164 7.14 4.87 -42.19
C ASP A 164 8.12 3.70 -42.09
N SER A 165 7.84 2.79 -41.16
CA SER A 165 8.62 1.56 -40.99
C SER A 165 8.32 0.49 -42.03
N SER A 166 7.35 0.69 -42.94
CA SER A 166 7.00 -0.29 -43.97
C SER A 166 7.96 -0.26 -45.16
N THR A 167 8.76 0.82 -45.32
CA THR A 167 9.76 0.96 -46.38
C THR A 167 11.16 0.56 -45.88
N THR A 168 12.06 0.17 -46.80
CA THR A 168 13.47 -0.09 -46.49
C THR A 168 14.38 0.70 -47.44
N PRO A 169 15.13 1.71 -46.95
CA PRO A 169 15.15 2.19 -45.57
C PRO A 169 13.81 2.84 -45.16
N ALA A 170 13.57 2.94 -43.85
CA ALA A 170 12.39 3.61 -43.31
C ALA A 170 12.37 5.07 -43.79
N THR A 171 11.21 5.54 -44.25
CA THR A 171 11.03 6.92 -44.70
C THR A 171 10.58 7.75 -43.51
N GLN A 172 11.11 8.96 -43.37
CA GLN A 172 10.76 9.85 -42.26
C GLN A 172 10.49 11.25 -42.82
N GLY A 173 9.56 11.97 -42.20
CA GLY A 173 9.27 13.34 -42.59
C GLY A 173 8.02 13.90 -41.92
N TYR A 174 7.72 15.14 -42.27
CA TYR A 174 6.47 15.79 -41.88
C TYR A 174 5.34 15.38 -42.81
N GLU A 175 4.24 14.93 -42.21
CA GLU A 175 2.96 14.70 -42.90
C GLU A 175 1.98 15.80 -42.50
N LYS A 176 1.32 16.41 -43.49
CA LYS A 176 0.21 17.33 -43.23
C LYS A 176 -1.03 16.51 -42.90
N ILE A 177 -1.55 16.65 -41.69
CA ILE A 177 -2.72 15.89 -41.22
C ILE A 177 -4.01 16.70 -41.22
N GLY A 178 -3.92 18.02 -41.33
CA GLY A 178 -5.08 18.88 -41.22
C GLY A 178 -4.80 20.34 -41.50
N THR A 179 -5.86 21.14 -41.39
CA THR A 179 -5.82 22.59 -41.41
C THR A 179 -6.86 23.08 -40.40
N THR A 180 -6.43 23.80 -39.37
CA THR A 180 -7.32 24.54 -38.48
C THR A 180 -7.59 25.92 -39.10
N ALA A 181 -8.86 26.29 -39.24
CA ALA A 181 -9.29 27.60 -39.68
C ALA A 181 -10.43 28.09 -38.78
N ILE A 182 -10.29 29.29 -38.21
CA ILE A 182 -11.31 29.89 -37.34
C ILE A 182 -11.91 31.09 -38.07
N ASP A 183 -13.19 31.01 -38.43
CA ASP A 183 -13.91 32.16 -38.99
C ASP A 183 -14.25 33.17 -37.90
N LEU A 184 -13.64 34.35 -37.98
CA LEU A 184 -13.88 35.48 -37.09
C LEU A 184 -14.68 36.62 -37.75
N SER A 185 -15.21 36.41 -38.96
CA SER A 185 -15.88 37.46 -39.74
C SER A 185 -17.12 38.06 -39.07
N GLY A 186 -17.76 37.33 -38.14
CA GLY A 186 -18.91 37.79 -37.37
C GLY A 186 -18.58 38.48 -36.03
N TYR A 187 -17.30 38.60 -35.67
CA TYR A 187 -16.88 39.22 -34.41
C TYR A 187 -16.40 40.65 -34.63
N VAL A 188 -16.67 41.53 -33.65
CA VAL A 188 -16.13 42.89 -33.58
C VAL A 188 -14.61 42.83 -33.53
N GLN A 189 -13.95 43.47 -34.49
CA GLN A 189 -12.49 43.58 -34.53
C GLN A 189 -12.03 44.73 -33.65
N HIS A 190 -10.75 44.74 -33.26
CA HIS A 190 -10.18 45.86 -32.50
C HIS A 190 -10.32 47.19 -33.25
N THR A 191 -10.26 47.16 -34.59
CA THR A 191 -10.49 48.32 -35.46
C THR A 191 -11.94 48.81 -35.46
N ASP A 192 -12.88 47.94 -35.07
CA ASP A 192 -14.31 48.27 -35.00
C ASP A 192 -14.66 48.93 -33.64
N ILE A 193 -13.73 48.93 -32.69
CA ILE A 193 -13.90 49.58 -31.38
C ILE A 193 -13.52 51.05 -31.53
N TYR A 194 -14.52 51.93 -31.52
CA TYR A 194 -14.33 53.37 -31.48
C TYR A 194 -14.28 53.85 -30.02
N LEU A 195 -13.13 54.39 -29.60
CA LEU A 195 -13.00 55.04 -28.29
C LEU A 195 -13.53 56.47 -28.42
N LEU A 196 -14.56 56.82 -27.64
CA LEU A 196 -15.08 58.18 -27.60
C LEU A 196 -14.00 59.14 -27.08
N THR A 197 -13.84 60.26 -27.79
CA THR A 197 -13.02 61.38 -27.31
C THR A 197 -13.74 62.13 -26.20
N ASN A 198 -12.99 62.87 -25.37
CA ASN A 198 -13.59 63.71 -24.32
C ASN A 198 -14.56 64.75 -24.89
N ALA A 199 -14.33 65.22 -26.13
CA ALA A 199 -15.23 66.15 -26.81
C ALA A 199 -16.57 65.48 -27.12
N GLU A 200 -16.55 64.30 -27.72
CA GLU A 200 -17.79 63.54 -28.02
C GLU A 200 -18.53 63.12 -26.75
N VAL A 201 -17.81 62.80 -25.66
CA VAL A 201 -18.44 62.57 -24.34
C VAL A 201 -19.12 63.83 -23.83
N THR A 202 -18.51 65.00 -24.04
CA THR A 202 -19.09 66.28 -23.64
C THR A 202 -20.34 66.58 -24.47
N ASP A 203 -20.27 66.39 -25.79
CA ASP A 203 -21.41 66.60 -26.70
C ASP A 203 -22.58 65.68 -26.34
N ILE A 204 -22.35 64.40 -26.02
CA ILE A 204 -23.40 63.47 -25.58
C ILE A 204 -24.04 63.93 -24.26
N VAL A 205 -23.23 64.42 -23.32
CA VAL A 205 -23.71 64.90 -22.01
C VAL A 205 -24.52 66.18 -22.19
N ASP A 206 -24.07 67.09 -23.05
CA ASP A 206 -24.74 68.36 -23.34
C ASP A 206 -26.06 68.12 -24.10
N ASP A 207 -26.07 67.25 -25.12
CA ASP A 207 -27.30 66.84 -25.82
C ASP A 207 -28.31 66.21 -24.86
N ALA A 208 -27.86 65.33 -23.95
CA ALA A 208 -28.71 64.72 -22.94
C ALA A 208 -29.24 65.73 -21.92
N TYR A 209 -28.41 66.72 -21.55
CA TYR A 209 -28.80 67.80 -20.65
C TYR A 209 -29.86 68.69 -21.30
N ASP A 210 -29.64 69.15 -22.53
CA ASP A 210 -30.56 70.02 -23.25
C ASP A 210 -31.88 69.32 -23.54
N ALA A 211 -31.87 68.04 -23.89
CA ALA A 211 -33.11 67.26 -24.08
C ALA A 211 -34.01 67.20 -22.82
N VAL A 212 -33.42 67.29 -21.62
CA VAL A 212 -34.15 67.20 -20.34
C VAL A 212 -34.48 68.57 -19.77
N PHE A 213 -33.53 69.50 -19.81
CA PHE A 213 -33.61 70.77 -19.09
C PHE A 213 -33.83 71.97 -20.00
N ASN A 214 -33.57 71.84 -21.30
CA ASN A 214 -33.82 72.88 -22.30
C ASN A 214 -34.50 72.31 -23.56
N PRO A 215 -35.60 71.55 -23.42
CA PRO A 215 -36.21 70.88 -24.56
C PRO A 215 -36.72 71.93 -25.54
N THR A 216 -36.20 71.91 -26.76
CA THR A 216 -36.81 72.67 -27.85
C THR A 216 -38.20 72.08 -28.09
N THR A 217 -39.25 72.81 -27.68
CA THR A 217 -40.64 72.45 -27.98
C THR A 217 -40.82 72.28 -29.49
N PRO A 218 -41.65 71.31 -29.94
CA PRO A 218 -41.77 70.96 -31.35
C PRO A 218 -42.19 72.12 -32.25
#